data_AF-A0A7U9WYG2-F1
#
_entry.id   AF-A0A7U9WYG2-F1
#
_cell.length_a   1.000
_cell.length_b   1.000
_cell.length_c   1.000
_cell.angle_alpha   90.00
_cell.angle_beta   90.00
_cell.angle_gamma   90.00
#
_symmetry.space_group_name_H-M   'P 1'
#
loop_
_entity.id
_entity.type
_entity.pdbx_description
1 polymer ?
#
loop_
_entity_poly.entity_id
_entity_poly.type
_entity_poly.pdbx_seq_one_letter_code
_entity_poly.pdbx_strand_id
1 'polypeptide(L)' 'MNIFLWILVFIGGTTGALSTLYIIVSLFAVIFYKIYRKVKYHISIYN' A
#
# COMPACT_ATOMS: atom_id res chain seq x y z
N MET A 1 24.11 9.63 -25.65
CA MET A 1 23.34 9.49 -24.39
C MET A 1 22.46 8.26 -24.51
N ASN A 2 22.68 7.24 -23.67
CA ASN A 2 21.97 5.96 -23.77
C ASN A 2 20.53 6.08 -23.25
N ILE A 3 19.59 6.21 -24.19
CA ILE A 3 18.14 6.31 -23.93
C ILE A 3 17.59 5.09 -23.18
N PHE A 4 18.24 3.94 -23.35
CA PHE A 4 17.86 2.66 -22.75
C PHE A 4 17.98 2.67 -21.21
N LEU A 5 19.00 3.36 -20.67
CA LEU A 5 19.21 3.46 -19.23
C LEU A 5 18.15 4.34 -18.55
N TRP A 6 17.70 5.39 -19.23
CA TRP A 6 16.66 6.28 -18.70
C TRP A 6 15.33 5.57 -18.55
N ILE A 7 14.91 4.78 -19.54
CA ILE A 7 13.69 3.97 -19.48
C ILE A 7 13.72 2.96 -18.33
N LEU A 8 14.86 2.31 -18.11
CA LEU A 8 15.02 1.31 -17.06
C LEU A 8 14.93 1.95 -15.65
N VAL A 9 15.47 3.16 -15.48
CA VAL A 9 15.34 3.94 -14.24
C VAL A 9 13.90 4.37 -13.99
N PHE A 10 13.17 4.78 -15.02
CA PHE A 10 11.75 5.13 -14.88
C PHE A 10 10.89 3.92 -14.49
N ILE A 11 11.10 2.76 -15.11
CA ILE A 11 10.36 1.54 -14.77
C ILE A 11 10.70 1.07 -13.36
N GLY A 12 12.00 1.06 -12.99
CA GLY A 12 12.43 0.68 -11.65
C GLY A 12 11.90 1.63 -10.58
N GLY A 13 12.01 2.94 -10.82
CA GLY A 13 11.56 3.98 -9.90
C GLY A 13 10.04 3.99 -9.70
N THR A 14 9.27 3.88 -10.79
CA THR A 14 7.80 3.83 -10.71
C THR A 14 7.31 2.54 -10.05
N THR A 15 7.91 1.39 -10.35
CA THR A 15 7.56 0.11 -9.72
C THR A 15 7.82 0.13 -8.22
N GLY A 16 8.96 0.69 -7.79
CA GLY A 16 9.29 0.83 -6.37
C GLY A 16 8.35 1.79 -5.63
N ALA A 17 8.03 2.93 -6.24
CA ALA A 17 7.10 3.90 -5.67
C ALA A 17 5.68 3.32 -5.54
N LEU A 18 5.18 2.65 -6.58
CA LEU A 18 3.86 2.01 -6.58
C LEU A 18 3.77 0.92 -5.52
N SER A 19 4.80 0.09 -5.38
CA SER A 19 4.85 -0.98 -4.38
C SER A 19 4.83 -0.42 -2.95
N THR A 20 5.59 0.65 -2.71
CA THR A 20 5.62 1.31 -1.40
C THR A 20 4.27 1.93 -1.04
N LEU A 21 3.65 2.62 -2.00
CA LEU A 21 2.35 3.26 -1.82
C LEU A 21 1.24 2.20 -1.60
N TYR A 22 1.29 1.09 -2.33
CA TYR A 22 0.37 -0.04 -2.14
C TYR A 22 0.46 -0.64 -0.74
N ILE A 23 1.67 -0.89 -0.22
CA ILE A 23 1.85 -1.45 1.12
C ILE A 23 1.30 -0.51 2.19
N ILE A 24 1.58 0.79 2.08
CA ILE A 24 1.07 1.81 3.01
C ILE A 24 -0.46 1.82 2.99
N VAL A 25 -1.07 1.92 1.80
CA VAL A 25 -2.53 1.93 1.66
C VAL A 25 -3.14 0.63 2.18
N SER A 26 -2.54 -0.53 1.91
CA SER A 26 -3.01 -1.82 2.42
C SER A 26 -2.96 -1.89 3.95
N LEU A 27 -1.89 -1.37 4.57
CA LEU A 27 -1.77 -1.33 6.03
C LEU A 27 -2.88 -0.47 6.66
N PHE A 28 -3.08 0.73 6.12
CA PHE A 28 -4.14 1.63 6.58
C PHE A 28 -5.52 1.03 6.34
N ALA A 29 -5.78 0.44 5.18
CA ALA A 29 -7.06 -0.19 4.85
C ALA A 29 -7.42 -1.30 5.84
N VAL A 30 -6.47 -2.16 6.24
CA VAL A 30 -6.71 -3.21 7.23
C VAL A 30 -7.00 -2.63 8.62
N ILE A 31 -6.31 -1.56 9.02
CA ILE A 31 -6.55 -0.87 10.29
C ILE A 31 -7.95 -0.23 10.29
N PHE A 32 -8.32 0.49 9.24
CA PHE A 32 -9.65 1.08 9.09
C PHE A 32 -10.74 0.02 9.05
N TYR A 33 -10.52 -1.10 8.35
CA TYR A 33 -11.45 -2.20 8.33
C TYR A 33 -11.63 -2.81 9.72
N LYS A 34 -10.55 -3.01 10.50
CA LYS A 34 -10.62 -3.46 11.89
C LYS A 34 -11.39 -2.47 12.78
N ILE A 35 -11.16 -1.17 12.64
CA ILE A 35 -11.87 -0.12 13.39
C ILE A 35 -13.36 -0.09 13.00
N TYR A 36 -13.67 -0.14 11.71
CA TYR A 36 -15.05 -0.16 11.20
C TYR A 36 -15.81 -1.37 11.73
N ARG A 37 -15.21 -2.56 11.67
CA ARG A 37 -15.82 -3.78 12.21
C ARG A 37 -16.04 -3.69 13.73
N LYS A 38 -15.09 -3.11 14.46
CA LYS A 38 -15.23 -2.87 15.91
C LYS A 38 -16.40 -1.95 16.25
N VAL A 39 -16.54 -0.83 15.52
CA VAL A 39 -17.58 0.18 15.75
C VAL A 39 -18.96 -0.36 15.38
N LYS A 40 -19.09 -1.08 14.26
CA LYS A 40 -20.38 -1.55 13.76
C LYS A 40 -20.89 -2.81 14.47
N TYR A 41 -19.99 -3.74 14.81
CA TYR A 41 -20.38 -5.04 15.36
C TYR A 41 -20.10 -5.18 16.86
N HIS A 42 -19.46 -4.19 17.50
CA HIS A 42 -19.09 -4.24 18.93
C HIS A 42 -18.27 -5.49 19.33
N ILE A 43 -17.62 -6.14 18.38
CA ILE A 43 -16.81 -7.34 18.60
C ILE A 43 -15.37 -6.90 18.92
N SER A 44 -14.76 -7.53 19.92
CA SER A 44 -13.38 -7.26 20.35
C SER A 44 -12.41 -7.38 19.17
N ILE A 45 -11.41 -6.49 19.12
CA ILE A 45 -10.36 -6.42 18.08
C ILE A 45 -9.46 -7.69 18.08
N TYR A 46 -9.63 -8.56 19.08
CA TYR A 46 -8.71 -9.66 19.42
C TYR A 46 -9.27 -11.08 19.18
N ASN A 47 -10.39 -11.24 18.46
CA ASN A 47 -10.89 -12.56 18.06
C ASN A 47 -10.83 -12.76 16.55
#